data_AF-A0A5B6ZFF0-F1
#
_entry.id   AF-A0A5B6ZFF0-F1
#
_cell.length_a   1.000
_cell.length_b   1.000
_cell.length_c   1.000
_cell.angle_alpha   90.00
_cell.angle_beta   90.00
_cell.angle_gamma   90.00
#
_symmetry.space_group_name_H-M   'P 1'
#
loop_
_entity.id
_entity.type
_entity.pdbx_description
1 polymer ?
#
loop_
_entity_poly.entity_id
_entity_poly.type
_entity_poly.pdbx_seq_one_letter_code
_entity_poly.pdbx_strand_id
1 'polypeptide(L)'
;NSNIRDGVCPFYCDFDGYQDELLWGAAWLRRASQGDSYLNYIQNNGKILGADDNINEFGWDNKHAGLNVLVSKEVLEGSMNTLQSYKASADSFMCALIPESGSSHIEYTPGGLIYKPGGSNLQHATTITFLLLVYANYLERSSHSTVNCGSIIVGSALLRQMAKRQVDYILGDNPKG
;
A
#
# COMPACT_ATOMS: atom_id res chain seq x y z
N ASN A 1 -9.21 -18.59 16.79
CA ASN A 1 -10.47 -19.23 17.23
C ASN A 1 -10.94 -20.12 16.07
N SER A 2 -10.72 -21.43 16.15
CA SER A 2 -11.03 -22.38 15.06
C SER A 2 -12.50 -22.36 14.64
N ASN A 3 -13.40 -22.06 15.57
CA ASN A 3 -14.85 -22.08 15.33
C ASN A 3 -15.35 -20.92 14.46
N ILE A 4 -14.59 -19.83 14.34
CA ILE A 4 -14.94 -18.70 13.47
C ILE A 4 -14.56 -19.01 12.02
N ARG A 5 -13.45 -19.72 11.80
CA ARG A 5 -12.92 -20.00 10.46
C ARG A 5 -13.95 -20.72 9.59
N ASP A 6 -14.60 -21.75 10.12
CA ASP A 6 -15.56 -22.57 9.37
C ASP A 6 -16.86 -21.82 9.03
N GLY A 7 -17.20 -20.78 9.79
CA GLY A 7 -18.38 -19.94 9.52
C GLY A 7 -18.11 -18.77 8.57
N VAL A 8 -16.85 -18.37 8.41
CA VAL A 8 -16.46 -17.19 7.61
C VAL A 8 -15.85 -17.61 6.27
N CYS A 9 -15.08 -18.70 6.21
CA CYS A 9 -14.74 -19.36 4.95
C CYS A 9 -15.99 -20.06 4.36
N PRO A 10 -16.21 -20.03 3.03
CA PRO A 10 -15.29 -19.60 1.97
C PRO A 10 -15.41 -18.12 1.55
N PHE A 11 -16.05 -17.25 2.35
CA PHE A 11 -16.31 -15.86 1.96
C PHE A 11 -15.15 -14.91 2.28
N TYR A 12 -14.64 -14.96 3.52
CA TYR A 12 -13.54 -14.11 4.00
C TYR A 12 -12.50 -14.95 4.76
N CYS A 13 -11.85 -15.85 4.04
CA CYS A 13 -10.79 -16.70 4.59
C CYS A 13 -9.51 -15.94 4.95
N ASP A 14 -9.00 -16.15 6.15
CA ASP A 14 -7.64 -15.73 6.51
C ASP A 14 -6.61 -16.47 5.63
N PHE A 15 -5.95 -15.76 4.71
CA PHE A 15 -4.89 -16.27 3.84
C PHE A 15 -3.50 -15.76 4.25
N ASP A 16 -3.40 -14.52 4.74
CA ASP A 16 -2.14 -13.87 5.10
C ASP A 16 -1.73 -14.03 6.58
N GLY A 17 -2.64 -14.46 7.44
CA GLY A 17 -2.44 -14.56 8.88
C GLY A 17 -3.04 -13.37 9.63
N TYR A 18 -2.60 -13.16 10.87
CA TYR A 18 -3.02 -12.04 11.72
C TYR A 18 -1.92 -10.98 11.91
N GLN A 19 -0.73 -11.26 11.39
CA GLN A 19 0.50 -10.55 11.69
C GLN A 19 0.48 -9.12 11.15
N ASP A 20 -0.05 -8.94 9.94
CA ASP A 20 -0.23 -7.65 9.32
C ASP A 20 -1.34 -6.83 9.98
N GLU A 21 -2.40 -7.46 10.51
CA GLU A 21 -3.41 -6.77 11.32
C GLU A 21 -2.84 -6.24 12.62
N LEU A 22 -1.94 -6.98 13.28
CA LEU A 22 -1.30 -6.48 14.50
C LEU A 22 -0.45 -5.24 14.22
N LEU A 23 0.34 -5.27 13.15
CA LEU A 23 1.12 -4.11 12.72
C LEU A 23 0.21 -2.96 12.29
N TRP A 24 -0.85 -3.23 11.53
CA TRP A 24 -1.82 -2.25 11.06
C TRP A 24 -2.56 -1.57 12.22
N GLY A 25 -3.03 -2.35 13.18
CA GLY A 25 -3.68 -1.86 14.40
C GLY A 25 -2.74 -1.00 15.24
N ALA A 26 -1.50 -1.45 15.45
CA ALA A 26 -0.48 -0.68 16.15
C ALA A 26 -0.16 0.63 15.42
N ALA A 27 -0.07 0.64 14.10
CA ALA A 27 0.18 1.84 13.29
C ALA A 27 -0.93 2.87 13.42
N TRP A 28 -2.20 2.45 13.39
CA TRP A 28 -3.32 3.37 13.64
C TRP A 28 -3.35 3.89 15.07
N LEU A 29 -3.10 3.04 16.05
CA LEU A 29 -3.04 3.44 17.45
C LEU A 29 -1.88 4.42 17.69
N ARG A 30 -0.71 4.22 17.07
CA ARG A 30 0.39 5.19 17.06
C ARG A 30 -0.08 6.52 16.48
N ARG A 31 -0.70 6.51 15.30
CA ARG A 31 -1.17 7.73 14.63
C ARG A 31 -2.19 8.51 15.46
N ALA A 32 -3.13 7.81 16.11
CA ALA A 32 -4.19 8.42 16.90
C ALA A 32 -3.71 8.93 18.27
N SER A 33 -2.88 8.16 18.96
CA SER A 33 -2.48 8.44 20.34
C SER A 33 -1.14 9.16 20.48
N GLN A 34 -0.28 9.12 19.46
CA GLN A 34 1.13 9.48 19.55
C GLN A 34 1.89 8.70 20.65
N GLY A 35 1.38 7.53 21.06
CA GLY A 35 1.97 6.71 22.11
C GLY A 35 3.24 5.99 21.65
N ASP A 36 4.29 6.05 22.46
CA ASP A 36 5.58 5.42 22.15
C ASP A 36 5.56 3.90 22.28
N SER A 37 4.63 3.34 23.05
CA SER A 37 4.43 1.89 23.14
C SER A 37 4.09 1.28 21.78
N TYR A 38 3.20 1.93 21.01
CA TYR A 38 2.83 1.48 19.67
C TYR A 38 3.95 1.69 18.65
N LEU A 39 4.69 2.78 18.78
CA LEU A 39 5.89 3.01 17.97
C LEU A 39 6.92 1.89 18.19
N ASN A 40 7.25 1.61 19.45
CA ASN A 40 8.18 0.54 19.82
C ASN A 40 7.68 -0.83 19.31
N TYR A 41 6.36 -1.06 19.35
CA TYR A 41 5.77 -2.29 18.82
C TYR A 41 6.05 -2.44 17.31
N ILE A 42 5.75 -1.43 16.52
CA ILE A 42 5.94 -1.44 15.05
C ILE A 42 7.43 -1.58 14.69
N GLN A 43 8.31 -0.88 15.40
CA GLN A 43 9.77 -0.96 15.17
C GLN A 43 10.31 -2.36 15.47
N ASN A 44 9.96 -2.93 16.62
CA ASN A 44 10.56 -4.19 17.08
C ASN A 44 9.94 -5.42 16.40
N ASN A 45 8.68 -5.33 15.98
CA ASN A 45 7.96 -6.47 15.43
C ASN A 45 7.82 -6.43 13.90
N GLY A 46 8.14 -5.32 13.23
CA GLY A 46 7.95 -5.19 11.77
C GLY A 46 8.52 -6.36 10.98
N LYS A 47 9.82 -6.65 11.13
CA LYS A 47 10.46 -7.78 10.45
C LYS A 47 9.97 -9.15 10.94
N ILE A 48 9.65 -9.26 12.23
CA ILE A 48 9.21 -10.53 12.84
C ILE A 48 7.82 -10.93 12.32
N LEU A 49 6.98 -9.94 12.08
CA LEU A 49 5.60 -10.08 11.63
C LEU A 49 5.45 -9.85 10.12
N GLY A 50 6.55 -9.81 9.36
CA GLY A 50 6.50 -9.81 7.90
C GLY A 50 6.10 -8.48 7.24
N ALA A 51 6.43 -7.32 7.82
CA ALA A 51 6.07 -6.01 7.24
C ALA A 51 6.50 -5.80 5.77
N ASP A 52 7.52 -6.54 5.31
CA ASP A 52 8.04 -6.58 3.94
C ASP A 52 7.50 -7.75 3.09
N ASP A 53 6.59 -8.56 3.63
CA ASP A 53 5.88 -9.62 2.93
C ASP A 53 4.67 -9.06 2.17
N ASN A 54 4.32 -9.67 1.02
CA ASN A 54 3.11 -9.39 0.23
C ASN A 54 2.76 -7.90 0.03
N ILE A 55 3.76 -7.02 -0.06
CA ILE A 55 3.63 -5.55 -0.08
C ILE A 55 2.90 -4.96 -1.30
N ASN A 56 2.53 -5.80 -2.26
CA ASN A 56 1.81 -5.42 -3.47
C ASN A 56 0.29 -5.58 -3.34
N GLU A 57 -0.22 -5.80 -2.11
CA GLU A 57 -1.64 -5.93 -1.84
C GLU A 57 -2.12 -5.06 -0.68
N PHE A 58 -3.32 -4.52 -0.84
CA PHE A 58 -4.09 -3.95 0.25
C PHE A 58 -5.57 -4.29 0.05
N GLY A 59 -6.16 -4.89 1.08
CA GLY A 59 -7.52 -5.40 1.02
C GLY A 59 -8.04 -5.79 2.39
N TRP A 60 -9.08 -6.62 2.38
CA TRP A 60 -9.70 -7.09 3.61
C TRP A 60 -8.82 -8.10 4.37
N ASP A 61 -8.01 -8.89 3.66
CA ASP A 61 -7.11 -9.89 4.24
C ASP A 61 -5.68 -9.36 4.40
N ASN A 62 -5.12 -8.69 3.38
CA ASN A 62 -3.75 -8.20 3.43
C ASN A 62 -3.65 -6.70 3.74
N LYS A 63 -2.87 -6.32 4.76
CA LYS A 63 -2.71 -4.92 5.20
C LYS A 63 -1.34 -4.34 4.84
N HIS A 64 -0.41 -5.11 4.28
CA HIS A 64 1.00 -4.73 4.13
C HIS A 64 1.21 -3.44 3.31
N ALA A 65 0.60 -3.30 2.12
CA ALA A 65 0.81 -2.08 1.32
C ALA A 65 0.24 -0.84 2.04
N GLY A 66 -0.94 -0.98 2.66
CA GLY A 66 -1.57 0.08 3.44
C GLY A 66 -0.77 0.46 4.69
N LEU A 67 -0.27 -0.53 5.42
CA LEU A 67 0.62 -0.39 6.57
C LEU A 67 1.89 0.37 6.22
N ASN A 68 2.59 -0.06 5.17
CA ASN A 68 3.84 0.56 4.73
C ASN A 68 3.62 2.02 4.31
N VAL A 69 2.56 2.29 3.53
CA VAL A 69 2.18 3.67 3.18
C VAL A 69 1.85 4.48 4.44
N LEU A 70 1.05 3.95 5.37
CA LEU A 70 0.68 4.65 6.61
C LEU A 70 1.90 5.03 7.45
N VAL A 71 2.81 4.08 7.68
CA VAL A 71 3.99 4.26 8.54
C VAL A 71 5.06 5.12 7.85
N SER A 72 5.17 5.06 6.52
CA SER A 72 6.13 5.88 5.76
C SER A 72 6.00 7.38 6.01
N LYS A 73 4.82 7.85 6.41
CA LYS A 73 4.58 9.25 6.78
C LYS A 73 5.52 9.73 7.88
N GLU A 74 5.74 8.91 8.92
CA GLU A 74 6.62 9.24 10.05
C GLU A 74 8.07 9.43 9.57
N VAL A 75 8.46 8.74 8.51
CA VAL A 75 9.79 8.88 7.88
C VAL A 75 9.83 10.14 7.01
N LEU A 76 8.85 10.29 6.10
CA LEU A 76 8.81 11.34 5.09
C LEU A 76 8.58 12.75 5.68
N GLU A 77 7.69 12.87 6.67
CA GLU A 77 7.33 14.14 7.30
C GLU A 77 8.02 14.31 8.67
N GLY A 78 8.26 13.23 9.41
CA GLY A 78 8.78 13.25 10.78
C GLY A 78 10.27 12.92 10.92
N SER A 79 10.96 12.53 9.82
CA SER A 79 12.36 12.09 9.84
C SER A 79 12.66 10.90 10.78
N MET A 80 11.67 10.03 11.02
CA MET A 80 11.84 8.82 11.85
C MET A 80 12.63 7.71 11.13
N ASN A 81 13.94 7.87 11.03
CA ASN A 81 14.83 6.92 10.31
C ASN A 81 14.74 5.47 10.79
N THR A 82 14.33 5.23 12.04
CA THR A 82 14.08 3.88 12.58
C THR A 82 12.99 3.10 11.84
N LEU A 83 12.12 3.80 11.09
CA LEU A 83 11.02 3.21 10.32
C LEU A 83 11.32 3.17 8.81
N GLN A 84 12.58 3.38 8.41
CA GLN A 84 12.99 3.45 7.01
C GLN A 84 12.62 2.21 6.19
N SER A 85 12.56 1.03 6.80
CA SER A 85 12.14 -0.20 6.13
C SER A 85 10.70 -0.12 5.60
N TYR A 86 9.77 0.45 6.38
CA TYR A 86 8.38 0.65 5.95
C TYR A 86 8.29 1.61 4.76
N LYS A 87 9.08 2.68 4.77
CA LYS A 87 9.18 3.59 3.62
C LYS A 87 9.76 2.85 2.41
N ALA A 88 10.81 2.04 2.57
CA ALA A 88 11.40 1.29 1.47
C ALA A 88 10.40 0.29 0.86
N SER A 89 9.57 -0.38 1.68
CA SER A 89 8.47 -1.22 1.20
C SER A 89 7.39 -0.41 0.48
N ALA A 90 7.04 0.78 0.98
CA ALA A 90 6.12 1.68 0.29
C ALA A 90 6.67 2.15 -1.06
N ASP A 91 7.95 2.53 -1.12
CA ASP A 91 8.65 2.89 -2.37
C ASP A 91 8.63 1.71 -3.36
N SER A 92 8.96 0.51 -2.90
CA SER A 92 8.95 -0.72 -3.71
C SER A 92 7.56 -1.00 -4.28
N PHE A 93 6.51 -0.85 -3.46
CA PHE A 93 5.12 -0.96 -3.91
C PHE A 93 4.76 0.09 -4.98
N MET A 94 5.17 1.36 -4.79
CA MET A 94 4.94 2.40 -5.80
C MET A 94 5.66 2.07 -7.11
N CYS A 95 6.88 1.55 -7.04
CA CYS A 95 7.62 1.10 -8.22
C CYS A 95 6.94 -0.08 -8.91
N ALA A 96 6.41 -1.05 -8.16
CA ALA A 96 5.69 -2.19 -8.71
C ALA A 96 4.43 -1.82 -9.53
N LEU A 97 3.91 -0.60 -9.32
CA LEU A 97 2.78 -0.04 -10.08
C LEU A 97 3.19 0.66 -11.38
N ILE A 98 4.48 0.93 -11.60
CA ILE A 98 5.01 1.60 -12.79
C ILE A 98 5.33 0.56 -13.87
N PRO A 99 4.57 0.49 -14.98
CA PRO A 99 4.77 -0.51 -16.03
C PRO A 99 6.18 -0.49 -16.64
N GLU A 100 6.78 0.70 -16.75
CA GLU A 100 8.09 0.89 -17.34
C GLU A 100 9.25 0.63 -16.37
N SER A 101 8.96 0.35 -15.09
CA SER A 101 10.01 0.01 -14.12
C SER A 101 10.46 -1.45 -14.28
N GLY A 102 11.74 -1.70 -14.00
CA GLY A 102 12.28 -3.07 -13.95
C GLY A 102 11.74 -3.93 -12.80
N SER A 103 10.89 -3.36 -11.93
CA SER A 103 10.27 -4.00 -10.77
C SER A 103 8.75 -4.09 -10.89
N SER A 104 8.19 -3.86 -12.08
CA SER A 104 6.74 -3.93 -12.31
C SER A 104 6.20 -5.33 -11.99
N HIS A 105 5.24 -5.39 -11.07
CA HIS A 105 4.58 -6.64 -10.64
C HIS A 105 3.06 -6.56 -10.68
N ILE A 106 2.49 -5.36 -10.92
CA ILE A 106 1.05 -5.17 -11.05
C ILE A 106 0.66 -5.12 -12.53
N GLU A 107 -0.37 -5.89 -12.88
CA GLU A 107 -0.86 -5.97 -14.25
C GLU A 107 -1.84 -4.83 -14.55
N TYR A 108 -1.94 -4.49 -15.83
CA TYR A 108 -2.94 -3.56 -16.35
C TYR A 108 -3.73 -4.24 -17.46
N THR A 109 -5.04 -3.98 -17.53
CA THR A 109 -5.85 -4.37 -18.69
C THR A 109 -5.37 -3.62 -19.93
N PRO A 110 -5.71 -4.08 -21.16
CA PRO A 110 -5.43 -3.31 -22.38
C PRO A 110 -6.02 -1.89 -22.38
N GLY A 111 -7.10 -1.66 -21.61
CA GLY A 111 -7.69 -0.32 -21.43
C GLY A 111 -6.98 0.55 -20.39
N GLY A 112 -6.01 0.00 -19.63
CA GLY A 112 -5.24 0.72 -18.63
C GLY A 112 -5.81 0.72 -17.22
N LEU A 113 -6.72 -0.21 -16.90
CA LEU A 113 -7.18 -0.45 -15.52
C LEU A 113 -6.17 -1.33 -14.78
N ILE A 114 -5.81 -0.96 -13.55
CA ILE A 114 -5.05 -1.83 -12.64
C ILE A 114 -5.82 -3.13 -12.43
N TYR A 115 -5.18 -4.24 -12.71
CA TYR A 115 -5.79 -5.55 -12.71
C TYR A 115 -5.10 -6.47 -11.71
N LYS A 116 -5.89 -7.14 -10.89
CA LYS A 116 -5.43 -8.19 -9.98
C LYS A 116 -6.40 -9.38 -10.09
N PRO A 117 -5.92 -10.58 -10.45
CA PRO A 117 -6.78 -11.75 -10.54
C PRO A 117 -7.56 -12.00 -9.25
N GLY A 118 -8.87 -12.17 -9.33
CA GLY A 118 -9.72 -12.43 -8.16
C GLY A 118 -11.13 -11.86 -8.28
N GLY A 119 -11.88 -11.94 -7.18
CA GLY A 119 -13.20 -11.33 -7.07
C GLY A 119 -13.11 -9.82 -6.92
N SER A 120 -13.92 -9.08 -7.69
CA SER A 120 -14.06 -7.60 -7.60
C SER A 120 -12.78 -6.81 -7.93
N ASN A 121 -12.36 -6.83 -9.21
CA ASN A 121 -11.21 -6.05 -9.70
C ASN A 121 -11.24 -4.55 -9.34
N LEU A 122 -12.42 -3.92 -9.33
CA LEU A 122 -12.53 -2.50 -8.99
C LEU A 122 -12.20 -2.22 -7.51
N GLN A 123 -12.36 -3.20 -6.61
CA GLN A 123 -11.92 -3.04 -5.22
C GLN A 123 -10.40 -2.87 -5.14
N HIS A 124 -9.64 -3.70 -5.85
CA HIS A 124 -8.18 -3.57 -5.89
C HIS A 124 -7.75 -2.27 -6.55
N ALA A 125 -8.33 -1.95 -7.72
CA ALA A 125 -8.01 -0.72 -8.44
C ALA A 125 -8.28 0.54 -7.58
N THR A 126 -9.44 0.62 -6.93
CA THR A 126 -9.79 1.76 -6.06
C THR A 126 -8.88 1.86 -4.83
N THR A 127 -8.57 0.72 -4.21
CA THR A 127 -7.73 0.69 -3.00
C THR A 127 -6.29 1.09 -3.31
N ILE A 128 -5.72 0.59 -4.41
CA ILE A 128 -4.39 0.99 -4.90
C ILE A 128 -4.38 2.48 -5.29
N THR A 129 -5.44 2.94 -5.96
CA THR A 129 -5.62 4.36 -6.33
C THR A 129 -5.62 5.28 -5.11
N PHE A 130 -6.28 4.86 -4.02
CA PHE A 130 -6.25 5.58 -2.76
C PHE A 130 -4.82 5.66 -2.19
N LEU A 131 -4.09 4.53 -2.16
CA LEU A 131 -2.71 4.50 -1.67
C LEU A 131 -1.76 5.37 -2.51
N LEU A 132 -1.91 5.38 -3.84
CA LEU A 132 -1.18 6.28 -4.75
C LEU A 132 -1.37 7.74 -4.35
N LEU A 133 -2.61 8.18 -4.09
CA LEU A 133 -2.91 9.55 -3.68
C LEU A 133 -2.35 9.89 -2.30
N VAL A 134 -2.48 8.98 -1.33
CA VAL A 134 -1.94 9.17 0.02
C VAL A 134 -0.43 9.33 -0.02
N TYR A 135 0.26 8.45 -0.73
CA TYR A 135 1.72 8.50 -0.83
C TYR A 135 2.20 9.73 -1.62
N ALA A 136 1.50 10.11 -2.68
CA ALA A 136 1.78 11.35 -3.42
C ALA A 136 1.72 12.59 -2.52
N ASN A 137 0.73 12.66 -1.62
CA ASN A 137 0.63 13.75 -0.64
C ASN A 137 1.82 13.75 0.35
N TYR A 138 2.29 12.57 0.79
CA TYR A 138 3.45 12.50 1.68
C TYR A 138 4.74 12.94 0.99
N LEU A 139 4.96 12.51 -0.27
CA LEU A 139 6.11 12.95 -1.06
C LEU A 139 6.12 14.47 -1.25
N GLU A 140 4.98 15.07 -1.56
CA GLU A 140 4.85 16.53 -1.76
C GLU A 140 5.14 17.34 -0.49
N ARG A 141 4.81 16.79 0.68
CA ARG A 141 5.05 17.44 1.98
C ARG A 141 6.45 17.19 2.55
N SER A 142 7.18 16.25 1.97
CA SER A 142 8.51 15.87 2.42
C SER A 142 9.61 16.64 1.68
N SER A 143 10.81 16.65 2.25
CA SER A 143 12.03 17.10 1.56
C SER A 143 12.49 16.14 0.45
N HIS A 144 11.96 14.92 0.42
CA HIS A 144 12.28 13.88 -0.56
C HIS A 144 11.09 13.66 -1.50
N SER A 145 10.97 14.50 -2.51
CA SER A 145 9.79 14.56 -3.38
C SER A 145 9.67 13.42 -4.41
N THR A 146 10.56 12.42 -4.38
CA THR A 146 10.65 11.38 -5.41
C THR A 146 11.03 10.01 -4.89
N VAL A 147 10.54 8.98 -5.57
CA VAL A 147 10.92 7.57 -5.42
C VAL A 147 11.83 7.16 -6.57
N ASN A 148 12.89 6.41 -6.30
CA ASN A 148 13.76 5.85 -7.33
C ASN A 148 13.33 4.41 -7.64
N CYS A 149 12.86 4.18 -8.87
CA CYS A 149 12.42 2.88 -9.38
C CYS A 149 13.40 2.30 -10.41
N GLY A 150 14.70 2.53 -10.20
CA GLY A 150 15.78 2.10 -11.09
C GLY A 150 16.05 3.11 -12.20
N SER A 151 15.52 2.84 -13.40
CA SER A 151 15.67 3.74 -14.56
C SER A 151 14.72 4.94 -14.54
N ILE A 152 13.74 4.94 -13.63
CA ILE A 152 12.66 5.94 -13.57
C ILE A 152 12.61 6.57 -12.18
N ILE A 153 12.45 7.89 -12.16
CA ILE A 153 12.18 8.66 -10.96
C ILE A 153 10.70 8.99 -10.92
N VAL A 154 10.03 8.59 -9.85
CA VAL A 154 8.59 8.75 -9.67
C VAL A 154 8.33 9.86 -8.66
N GLY A 155 7.68 10.94 -9.11
CA GLY A 155 7.27 12.05 -8.24
C GLY A 155 5.79 11.98 -7.87
N SER A 156 5.37 12.85 -6.94
CA SER A 156 3.96 13.01 -6.55
C SER A 156 3.03 13.28 -7.74
N ALA A 157 3.47 14.07 -8.72
CA ALA A 157 2.68 14.39 -9.91
C ALA A 157 2.34 13.14 -10.76
N LEU A 158 3.31 12.23 -10.95
CA LEU A 158 3.09 10.99 -11.69
C LEU A 158 2.12 10.07 -10.93
N LEU A 159 2.30 9.90 -9.61
CA LEU A 159 1.39 9.11 -8.78
C LEU A 159 -0.05 9.65 -8.82
N ARG A 160 -0.23 10.98 -8.77
CA ARG A 160 -1.54 11.63 -8.91
C ARG A 160 -2.14 11.40 -10.30
N GLN A 161 -1.34 11.47 -11.36
CA GLN A 161 -1.79 11.22 -12.73
C GLN A 161 -2.26 9.77 -12.91
N MET A 162 -1.50 8.81 -12.38
CA MET A 162 -1.88 7.39 -12.38
C MET A 162 -3.19 7.17 -11.63
N ALA A 163 -3.31 7.74 -10.43
CA ALA A 163 -4.54 7.66 -9.64
C ALA A 163 -5.74 8.27 -10.38
N LYS A 164 -5.56 9.47 -10.98
CA LYS A 164 -6.61 10.11 -11.78
C LYS A 164 -7.07 9.21 -12.92
N ARG A 165 -6.14 8.59 -13.66
CA ARG A 165 -6.47 7.68 -14.76
C ARG A 165 -7.34 6.50 -14.29
N GLN A 166 -7.07 5.94 -13.10
CA GLN A 166 -7.91 4.86 -12.55
C GLN A 166 -9.31 5.36 -12.17
N VAL A 167 -9.41 6.55 -11.57
CA VAL A 167 -10.71 7.18 -11.26
C VAL A 167 -11.48 7.45 -12.54
N ASP A 168 -10.86 8.05 -13.55
CA ASP A 168 -11.50 8.35 -14.83
C ASP A 168 -11.98 7.06 -15.51
N TYR A 169 -11.16 6.00 -15.50
CA TYR A 169 -11.54 4.69 -16.04
C TYR A 169 -12.81 4.16 -15.38
N ILE A 170 -12.88 4.22 -14.04
CA ILE A 170 -14.05 3.78 -13.26
C ILE A 170 -15.29 4.62 -13.59
N LEU A 171 -15.10 5.91 -13.86
CA LEU A 171 -16.18 6.86 -14.15
C LEU A 171 -16.61 6.90 -15.63
N GLY A 172 -15.95 6.16 -16.52
CA GLY A 172 -16.37 6.01 -17.92
C GLY A 172 -15.27 6.18 -18.96
N ASP A 173 -14.09 6.71 -18.60
CA ASP A 173 -12.96 6.85 -19.53
C ASP A 173 -12.24 5.50 -19.75
N ASN A 174 -12.98 4.56 -20.34
CA ASN A 174 -12.57 3.20 -20.60
C ASN A 174 -13.10 2.76 -21.98
N PRO A 175 -12.68 1.58 -22.50
CA PRO A 175 -13.06 1.13 -23.85
C PRO A 175 -14.57 0.96 -24.11
N LYS A 176 -15.43 1.14 -23.11
CA LYS A 176 -16.90 1.07 -23.23
C LYS A 176 -17.60 2.43 -23.27
N GLY A 177 -16.91 3.53 -22.96
CA GLY A 177 -17.47 4.89 -22.96
C GLY A 177 -18.30 5.22 -21.72
#